data_AF-A0A3P7L6A0-F1
#
_entry.id   AF-A0A3P7L6A0-F1
#
_cell.length_a   1.000
_cell.length_b   1.000
_cell.length_c   1.000
_cell.angle_alpha   90.00
_cell.angle_beta   90.00
_cell.angle_gamma   90.00
#
_symmetry.space_group_name_H-M   'P 1'
#
loop_
_entity.id
_entity.type
_entity.pdbx_description
1 polymer ?
#
loop_
_entity_poly.entity_id
_entity_poly.type
_entity_poly.pdbx_seq_one_letter_code
_entity_poly.pdbx_strand_id
1 'polypeptide(L)'
;MDPLSVLKIEIWQQKFFGKDWKSYIAAIFGESEFGRARIELFTSPKKIKAMEPHRTILLDQCIAIKSLRNGEEHPQIRLRMKDDAELRLRCDQHSQLMTCLSTAAFPKKWHFSDDEYPVLLVPSTLTTKRNLAEGNYSLRFSKEDLSLTHGNTQVQHFPYHDILWAAAGENSLGIAVENCGLYEFICDQPLLIIDHMRNYIRFKNSFPAVRLSTKRKYNRFYHQAREIATSGSDLSNSKKKNSNGVRTDFEENADSEWLRLPVPPKALNGVEHNERRIDHSVEVNNH
;
A
#
# COMPACT_ATOMS: atom_id res chain seq x y z
N MET A 1 30.90 8.26 -2.16
CA MET A 1 29.60 7.66 -2.52
C MET A 1 28.89 8.67 -3.39
N ASP A 2 28.56 8.27 -4.61
CA ASP A 2 27.93 9.19 -5.56
C ASP A 2 26.40 9.19 -5.41
N PRO A 3 25.74 10.34 -5.58
CA PRO A 3 24.29 10.40 -5.54
C PRO A 3 23.68 9.72 -6.76
N LEU A 4 22.53 9.07 -6.57
CA LEU A 4 21.68 8.55 -7.65
C LEU A 4 21.22 9.66 -8.59
N SER A 5 20.98 10.85 -8.03
CA SER A 5 20.67 12.04 -8.80
C SER A 5 20.88 13.31 -7.97
N VAL A 6 21.14 14.42 -8.67
CA VAL A 6 21.21 15.77 -8.11
C VAL A 6 20.21 16.64 -8.86
N LEU A 7 19.16 17.10 -8.18
CA LEU A 7 18.03 17.80 -8.78
C LEU A 7 17.74 19.10 -8.04
N LYS A 8 17.21 20.09 -8.76
CA LYS A 8 16.55 21.23 -8.12
C LYS A 8 15.15 20.79 -7.72
N ILE A 9 14.83 20.94 -6.45
CA ILE A 9 13.52 20.58 -5.91
C ILE A 9 12.98 21.71 -5.04
N GLU A 10 11.67 21.78 -4.90
CA GLU A 10 11.02 22.62 -3.92
C GLU A 10 10.39 21.75 -2.85
N ILE A 11 10.48 22.19 -1.60
CA ILE A 11 9.93 21.49 -0.45
C ILE A 11 8.90 22.36 0.23
N TRP A 12 7.72 21.78 0.47
CA TRP A 12 6.68 22.42 1.26
C TRP A 12 7.08 22.48 2.73
N GLN A 13 7.07 23.68 3.29
CA GLN A 13 7.40 23.93 4.70
C GLN A 13 6.30 24.74 5.35
N GLN A 14 5.86 24.29 6.52
CA GLN A 14 4.99 25.09 7.38
C GLN A 14 5.86 26.03 8.21
N LYS A 15 5.66 27.34 8.04
CA LYS A 15 6.29 28.41 8.83
C LYS A 15 5.26 29.02 9.78
N PHE A 16 5.74 29.78 10.77
CA PHE A 16 4.88 30.49 11.74
C PHE A 16 3.87 31.45 11.09
N PHE A 17 4.15 31.99 9.90
CA PHE A 17 3.29 32.96 9.19
C PHE A 17 2.64 32.41 7.91
N GLY A 18 2.65 31.10 7.69
CA GLY A 18 2.05 30.50 6.50
C GLY A 18 2.77 29.26 6.00
N LYS A 19 2.25 28.66 4.93
CA LYS A 19 2.88 27.53 4.26
C LYS A 19 3.55 28.03 2.98
N ASP A 20 4.78 27.60 2.76
CA ASP A 20 5.63 28.15 1.70
C ASP A 20 6.48 27.05 1.05
N TRP A 21 6.78 27.21 -0.24
CA TRP A 21 7.66 26.33 -0.98
C TRP A 21 9.07 26.89 -0.96
N LYS A 22 10.04 26.09 -0.54
CA LYS A 22 11.45 26.50 -0.50
C LYS A 22 12.29 25.65 -1.43
N SER A 23 13.03 26.30 -2.31
CA SER A 23 13.88 25.64 -3.30
C SER A 23 15.21 25.19 -2.68
N TYR A 24 15.65 24.00 -3.10
CA TYR A 24 16.89 23.36 -2.70
C TYR A 24 17.53 22.68 -3.90
N ILE A 25 18.84 22.45 -3.82
CA ILE A 25 19.51 21.43 -4.61
C ILE A 25 19.51 20.17 -3.75
N ALA A 26 18.90 19.10 -4.22
CA ALA A 26 18.81 17.85 -3.51
C ALA A 26 19.70 16.79 -4.15
N ALA A 27 20.57 16.18 -3.36
CA ALA A 27 21.31 14.98 -3.74
C ALA A 27 20.62 13.76 -3.09
N ILE A 28 20.25 12.78 -3.91
CA ILE A 28 19.55 11.57 -3.47
C ILE A 28 20.55 10.43 -3.42
N PHE A 29 20.69 9.78 -2.28
CA PHE A 29 21.59 8.65 -2.08
C PHE A 29 20.78 7.39 -1.82
N GLY A 30 21.17 6.30 -2.49
CA GLY A 30 20.70 4.95 -2.15
C GLY A 30 21.36 4.42 -0.88
N GLU A 31 20.95 3.24 -0.44
CA GLU A 31 21.62 2.52 0.64
C GLU A 31 22.94 1.91 0.13
N SER A 32 24.01 2.02 0.90
CA SER A 32 25.29 1.34 0.64
C SER A 32 26.01 0.99 1.94
N GLU A 33 27.13 0.29 1.82
CA GLU A 33 28.05 0.02 2.93
C GLU A 33 28.55 1.30 3.64
N PHE A 34 28.52 2.45 2.94
CA PHE A 34 29.00 3.73 3.44
C PHE A 34 27.89 4.62 4.03
N GLY A 35 26.62 4.20 3.97
CA GLY A 35 25.54 4.99 4.57
C GLY A 35 24.13 4.59 4.14
N ARG A 36 23.16 5.06 4.93
CA ARG A 36 21.74 4.84 4.68
C ARG A 36 21.21 5.70 3.53
N ALA A 37 20.14 5.21 2.90
CA ALA A 37 19.39 5.95 1.89
C ALA A 37 18.84 7.26 2.46
N ARG A 38 19.05 8.37 1.75
CA ARG A 38 18.73 9.72 2.24
C ARG A 38 18.65 10.76 1.14
N ILE A 39 18.00 11.88 1.44
CA ILE A 39 18.04 13.11 0.66
C ILE A 39 18.88 14.12 1.43
N GLU A 40 19.90 14.66 0.79
CA GLU A 40 20.69 15.77 1.31
C GLU A 40 20.30 17.06 0.59
N LEU A 41 19.91 18.08 1.36
CA LEU A 41 19.41 19.36 0.86
C LEU A 41 20.46 20.44 1.00
N PHE A 42 20.79 21.10 -0.10
CA PHE A 42 21.75 22.18 -0.17
C PHE A 42 21.06 23.47 -0.58
N THR A 43 21.45 24.57 0.05
CA THR A 43 20.90 25.91 -0.25
C THR A 43 21.58 26.58 -1.44
N SER A 44 22.73 26.06 -1.90
CA SER A 44 23.47 26.66 -3.02
C SER A 44 24.41 25.66 -3.71
N PRO A 45 24.81 25.93 -4.98
CA PRO A 45 25.80 25.14 -5.70
C PRO A 45 27.18 25.11 -5.03
N LYS A 46 27.53 26.13 -4.23
CA LYS A 46 28.80 26.14 -3.48
C LYS A 46 28.77 25.11 -2.34
N LYS A 47 27.63 25.00 -1.65
CA LYS A 47 27.45 24.07 -0.52
C LYS A 47 27.45 22.61 -0.95
N ILE A 48 26.90 22.28 -2.13
CA ILE A 48 26.99 20.91 -2.67
C ILE A 48 28.42 20.55 -3.06
N LYS A 49 29.20 21.47 -3.64
CA LYS A 49 30.63 21.22 -3.94
C LYS A 49 31.46 20.97 -2.67
N ALA A 50 31.09 21.63 -1.57
CA ALA A 50 31.71 21.42 -0.27
C ALA A 50 31.13 20.21 0.50
N MET A 51 30.10 19.54 -0.04
CA MET A 51 29.35 18.47 0.65
C MET A 51 28.87 18.86 2.06
N GLU A 52 28.38 20.10 2.20
CA GLU A 52 27.82 20.63 3.46
C GLU A 52 26.28 20.75 3.37
N PRO A 53 25.53 19.69 3.67
CA PRO A 53 24.07 19.72 3.59
C PRO A 53 23.47 20.62 4.66
N HIS A 54 22.48 21.41 4.28
CA HIS A 54 21.68 22.21 5.21
C HIS A 54 20.73 21.32 6.03
N ARG A 55 20.20 20.27 5.42
CA ARG A 55 19.30 19.31 6.06
C ARG A 55 19.43 17.95 5.38
N THR A 56 19.35 16.90 6.18
CA THR A 56 19.33 15.51 5.70
C THR A 56 18.01 14.85 6.09
N ILE A 57 17.40 14.14 5.14
CA ILE A 57 16.16 13.39 5.34
C ILE A 57 16.48 11.92 5.10
N LEU A 58 16.32 11.08 6.13
CA LEU A 58 16.56 9.64 6.00
C LEU A 58 15.35 8.97 5.33
N LEU A 59 15.62 8.20 4.28
CA LEU A 59 14.58 7.51 3.51
C LEU A 59 14.20 6.14 4.09
N ASP A 60 14.99 5.61 5.04
CA ASP A 60 14.66 4.39 5.80
C ASP A 60 13.42 4.53 6.72
N GLN A 61 13.05 5.78 7.00
CA GLN A 61 11.82 6.15 7.72
C GLN A 61 10.64 6.38 6.77
N CYS A 62 10.83 6.34 5.45
CA CYS A 62 9.73 6.50 4.50
C CYS A 62 8.90 5.22 4.44
N ILE A 63 7.58 5.36 4.58
CA ILE A 63 6.61 4.25 4.49
C ILE A 63 5.76 4.29 3.23
N ALA A 64 5.66 5.45 2.57
CA ALA A 64 4.93 5.58 1.31
C ALA A 64 5.44 6.76 0.49
N ILE A 65 5.46 6.58 -0.82
CA ILE A 65 5.67 7.64 -1.81
C ILE A 65 4.44 7.65 -2.71
N LYS A 66 3.84 8.82 -2.91
CA LYS A 66 2.70 9.00 -3.83
C LYS A 66 2.92 10.20 -4.73
N SER A 67 2.65 10.03 -6.03
CA SER A 67 2.49 11.17 -6.93
C SER A 67 1.08 11.73 -6.79
N LEU A 68 0.98 13.05 -6.69
CA LEU A 68 -0.28 13.77 -6.56
C LEU A 68 -0.45 14.69 -7.76
N ARG A 69 -1.51 14.43 -8.55
CA ARG A 69 -1.91 15.24 -9.70
C ARG A 69 -3.27 15.89 -9.40
N ASN A 70 -3.29 16.76 -8.40
CA ASN A 70 -4.53 17.38 -7.92
C ASN A 70 -4.87 18.65 -8.71
N GLY A 71 -5.08 18.59 -10.03
CA GLY A 71 -5.57 19.73 -10.83
C GLY A 71 -4.75 21.04 -10.77
N GLU A 72 -3.66 21.09 -10.00
CA GLU A 72 -2.69 22.18 -9.91
C GLU A 72 -1.70 22.08 -11.08
N GLU A 73 -1.13 23.21 -11.49
CA GLU A 73 -0.21 23.32 -12.63
C GLU A 73 1.07 22.47 -12.47
N HIS A 74 1.44 22.04 -11.25
CA HIS A 74 2.68 21.31 -10.99
C HIS A 74 2.46 20.00 -10.22
N PRO A 75 2.88 18.84 -10.78
CA PRO A 75 2.76 17.56 -10.11
C PRO A 75 3.65 17.50 -8.87
N GLN A 76 3.12 16.93 -7.79
CA GLN A 76 3.80 16.86 -6.49
C GLN A 76 4.09 15.43 -6.11
N ILE A 77 5.15 15.24 -5.33
CA ILE A 77 5.51 13.96 -4.72
C ILE A 77 5.32 14.09 -3.21
N ARG A 78 4.52 13.21 -2.64
CA ARG A 78 4.28 13.12 -1.19
C ARG A 78 5.03 11.92 -0.62
N LEU A 79 5.92 12.18 0.31
CA LEU A 79 6.55 11.16 1.16
C LEU A 79 5.83 11.16 2.51
N ARG A 80 5.43 9.97 2.96
CA ARG A 80 4.93 9.74 4.32
C ARG A 80 6.00 9.02 5.12
N MET A 81 6.31 9.56 6.29
CA MET A 81 7.33 9.04 7.20
C MET A 81 6.68 8.19 8.31
N LYS A 82 7.47 7.37 9.02
CA LYS A 82 7.01 6.50 10.12
C LYS A 82 6.44 7.26 11.32
N ASP A 83 6.90 8.49 11.54
CA ASP A 83 6.44 9.40 12.60
C ASP A 83 5.21 10.22 12.20
N ASP A 84 4.50 9.79 11.14
CA ASP A 84 3.40 10.51 10.49
C ASP A 84 3.78 11.88 9.91
N ALA A 85 5.06 12.24 9.86
CA ALA A 85 5.50 13.42 9.14
C ALA A 85 5.24 13.26 7.64
N GLU A 86 4.85 14.37 7.01
CA GLU A 86 4.58 14.44 5.59
C GLU A 86 5.51 15.43 4.94
N LEU A 87 6.22 14.97 3.90
CA LEU A 87 7.06 15.82 3.07
C LEU A 87 6.45 15.91 1.68
N ARG A 88 6.28 17.13 1.17
CA ARG A 88 5.84 17.36 -0.22
C ARG A 88 6.97 17.98 -1.00
N LEU A 89 7.22 17.42 -2.18
CA LEU A 89 8.28 17.80 -3.09
C LEU A 89 7.69 18.20 -4.45
N ARG A 90 8.28 19.22 -5.07
CA ARG A 90 8.06 19.58 -6.48
C ARG A 90 9.39 19.56 -7.22
N CYS A 91 9.34 19.18 -8.49
CA CYS A 91 10.51 19.15 -9.36
C CYS A 91 10.06 19.13 -10.82
N ASP A 92 10.79 19.86 -11.68
CA ASP A 92 10.56 19.85 -13.13
C ASP A 92 10.77 18.44 -13.71
N GLN A 93 11.76 17.71 -13.17
CA GLN A 93 12.08 16.34 -13.53
C GLN A 93 11.33 15.34 -12.63
N HIS A 94 10.00 15.50 -12.53
CA HIS A 94 9.15 14.73 -11.62
C HIS A 94 9.34 13.21 -11.74
N SER A 95 9.34 12.66 -12.96
CA SER A 95 9.51 11.21 -13.18
C SER A 95 10.87 10.71 -12.70
N GLN A 96 11.95 11.46 -12.95
CA GLN A 96 13.29 11.10 -12.49
C GLN A 96 13.36 11.12 -10.96
N LEU A 97 12.80 12.16 -10.33
CA LEU A 97 12.75 12.28 -8.88
C LEU A 97 11.96 11.12 -8.25
N MET A 98 10.79 10.76 -8.81
CA MET A 98 10.00 9.61 -8.37
C MET A 98 10.79 8.30 -8.43
N THR A 99 11.47 8.04 -9.54
CA THR A 99 12.28 6.83 -9.71
C THR A 99 13.41 6.79 -8.68
N CYS A 100 14.18 7.87 -8.53
CA CYS A 100 15.29 7.92 -7.59
C CYS A 100 14.83 7.73 -6.13
N LEU A 101 13.73 8.37 -5.72
CA LEU A 101 13.19 8.23 -4.38
C LEU A 101 12.67 6.82 -4.11
N SER A 102 12.00 6.20 -5.08
CA SER A 102 11.46 4.85 -4.94
C SER A 102 12.60 3.83 -4.83
N THR A 103 13.62 3.94 -5.70
CA THR A 103 14.81 3.09 -5.63
C THR A 103 15.56 3.25 -4.31
N ALA A 104 15.68 4.47 -3.80
CA ALA A 104 16.41 4.73 -2.56
C ALA A 104 15.63 4.30 -1.30
N ALA A 105 14.33 4.60 -1.23
CA ALA A 105 13.50 4.28 -0.05
C ALA A 105 13.08 2.81 0.00
N PHE A 106 12.97 2.15 -1.15
CA PHE A 106 12.48 0.77 -1.27
C PHE A 106 13.42 -0.11 -2.12
N PRO A 107 14.69 -0.26 -1.74
CA PRO A 107 15.74 -0.88 -2.57
C PRO A 107 15.51 -2.38 -2.85
N LYS A 108 14.72 -3.07 -2.03
CA LYS A 108 14.43 -4.51 -2.21
C LYS A 108 13.22 -4.81 -3.10
N LYS A 109 12.54 -3.79 -3.65
CA LYS A 109 11.18 -3.95 -4.17
C LYS A 109 10.84 -2.95 -5.31
N TRP A 110 10.86 -3.50 -6.54
CA TRP A 110 10.01 -3.20 -7.71
C TRP A 110 10.27 -1.96 -8.58
N HIS A 111 10.96 -2.20 -9.70
CA HIS A 111 10.68 -1.47 -10.94
C HIS A 111 9.41 -2.05 -11.56
N PHE A 112 8.26 -1.63 -11.08
CA PHE A 112 7.04 -1.74 -11.87
C PHE A 112 6.91 -0.45 -12.67
N SER A 113 6.75 -0.56 -13.98
CA SER A 113 5.75 0.31 -14.61
C SER A 113 4.51 0.25 -13.73
N ASP A 114 3.95 1.38 -13.28
CA ASP A 114 2.92 1.48 -12.21
C ASP A 114 1.77 0.45 -12.26
N ASP A 115 1.62 -0.28 -13.37
CA ASP A 115 0.61 -1.25 -13.71
C ASP A 115 1.05 -2.73 -13.76
N GLU A 116 2.29 -3.14 -13.42
CA GLU A 116 2.73 -4.54 -13.57
C GLU A 116 3.04 -5.27 -12.24
N TYR A 117 2.63 -6.54 -12.08
CA TYR A 117 2.83 -7.34 -10.87
C TYR A 117 3.22 -8.79 -11.20
N PRO A 118 4.38 -9.30 -10.77
CA PRO A 118 4.85 -10.64 -11.03
C PRO A 118 4.10 -11.61 -10.14
N VAL A 119 3.71 -12.71 -10.74
CA VAL A 119 2.90 -13.75 -10.13
C VAL A 119 3.37 -15.11 -10.62
N LEU A 120 3.23 -16.13 -9.79
CA LEU A 120 3.33 -17.51 -10.22
C LEU A 120 1.91 -18.03 -10.47
N LEU A 121 1.56 -18.28 -11.73
CA LEU A 121 0.28 -18.92 -12.07
C LEU A 121 0.34 -20.39 -11.63
N VAL A 122 -0.64 -20.82 -10.83
CA VAL A 122 -0.79 -22.21 -10.38
C VAL A 122 -1.99 -22.82 -11.09
N PRO A 123 -1.86 -24.01 -11.68
CA PRO A 123 -2.97 -24.69 -12.34
C PRO A 123 -4.11 -24.96 -11.36
N SER A 124 -5.29 -24.44 -11.70
CA SER A 124 -6.54 -24.78 -11.01
C SER A 124 -7.33 -25.78 -11.84
N THR A 125 -7.93 -26.78 -11.19
CA THR A 125 -8.85 -27.71 -11.86
C THR A 125 -10.14 -27.02 -12.31
N LEU A 126 -10.41 -25.83 -11.77
CA LEU A 126 -11.57 -24.98 -12.03
C LEU A 126 -11.35 -23.99 -13.19
N THR A 127 -10.17 -23.99 -13.83
CA THR A 127 -9.92 -23.21 -15.04
C THR A 127 -10.51 -23.95 -16.25
N THR A 128 -11.40 -23.30 -17.00
CA THR A 128 -12.05 -23.92 -18.17
C THR A 128 -11.17 -23.88 -19.42
N LYS A 129 -10.35 -22.83 -19.57
CA LYS A 129 -9.36 -22.70 -20.65
C LYS A 129 -7.98 -23.16 -20.20
N ARG A 130 -7.67 -24.45 -20.38
CA ARG A 130 -6.40 -25.10 -19.93
C ARG A 130 -5.18 -24.81 -20.82
N ASN A 131 -5.08 -23.62 -21.42
CA ASN A 131 -4.02 -23.31 -22.37
C ASN A 131 -2.78 -22.67 -21.72
N LEU A 132 -2.82 -22.38 -20.42
CA LEU A 132 -1.72 -21.76 -19.70
C LEU A 132 -0.99 -22.78 -18.84
N ALA A 133 0.33 -22.79 -18.97
CA ALA A 133 1.20 -23.60 -18.13
C ALA A 133 1.35 -22.98 -16.73
N GLU A 134 1.67 -23.80 -15.75
CA GLU A 134 2.23 -23.31 -14.49
C GLU A 134 3.52 -22.54 -14.77
N GLY A 135 3.73 -21.40 -14.14
CA GLY A 135 4.95 -20.63 -14.37
C GLY A 135 4.91 -19.20 -13.89
N ASN A 136 6.02 -18.51 -14.11
CA ASN A 136 6.17 -17.11 -13.78
C ASN A 136 5.53 -16.25 -14.87
N TYR A 137 4.66 -15.33 -14.47
CA TYR A 137 3.98 -14.38 -15.34
C TYR A 137 3.97 -13.01 -14.68
N SER A 138 3.47 -12.02 -15.42
CA SER A 138 3.13 -10.72 -14.86
C SER A 138 1.66 -10.39 -15.11
N LEU A 139 0.98 -9.85 -14.11
CA LEU A 139 -0.32 -9.19 -14.24
C LEU A 139 -0.08 -7.73 -14.60
N ARG A 140 -0.64 -7.27 -15.71
CA ARG A 140 -0.55 -5.89 -16.18
C ARG A 140 -1.93 -5.25 -16.23
N PHE A 141 -2.09 -4.11 -15.58
CA PHE A 141 -3.32 -3.32 -15.60
C PHE A 141 -3.37 -2.45 -16.85
N SER A 142 -4.52 -2.43 -17.51
CA SER A 142 -4.82 -1.48 -18.58
C SER A 142 -6.09 -0.72 -18.24
N LYS A 143 -6.53 0.20 -19.12
CA LYS A 143 -7.77 0.94 -18.92
C LYS A 143 -9.03 0.05 -18.99
N GLU A 144 -8.96 -1.05 -19.72
CA GLU A 144 -10.14 -1.86 -20.07
C GLU A 144 -10.07 -3.30 -19.54
N ASP A 145 -8.85 -3.81 -19.30
CA ASP A 145 -8.62 -5.18 -18.87
C ASP A 145 -7.45 -5.35 -17.89
N LEU A 146 -7.44 -6.50 -17.24
CA LEU A 146 -6.27 -7.05 -16.56
C LEU A 146 -5.65 -8.11 -17.47
N SER A 147 -4.41 -7.91 -17.86
CA SER A 147 -3.70 -8.80 -18.78
C SER A 147 -2.68 -9.67 -18.04
N LEU A 148 -2.54 -10.93 -18.42
CA LEU A 148 -1.46 -11.81 -18.00
C LEU A 148 -0.43 -11.89 -19.12
N THR A 149 0.83 -11.58 -18.82
CA THR A 149 1.93 -11.56 -19.78
C THR A 149 3.05 -12.53 -19.37
N HIS A 150 3.75 -13.07 -20.37
CA HIS A 150 4.99 -13.81 -20.22
C HIS A 150 6.07 -13.08 -21.03
N GLY A 151 6.95 -12.35 -20.35
CA GLY A 151 7.83 -11.38 -21.00
C GLY A 151 7.02 -10.27 -21.68
N ASN A 152 7.25 -10.06 -22.97
CA ASN A 152 6.55 -9.02 -23.76
C ASN A 152 5.27 -9.52 -24.43
N THR A 153 4.90 -10.79 -24.25
CA THR A 153 3.74 -11.39 -24.91
C THR A 153 2.58 -11.50 -23.94
N GLN A 154 1.43 -10.95 -24.33
CA GLN A 154 0.16 -11.17 -23.63
C GLN A 154 -0.34 -12.58 -23.93
N VAL A 155 -0.51 -13.39 -22.89
CA VAL A 155 -0.96 -14.79 -23.00
C VAL A 155 -2.43 -14.97 -22.64
N GLN A 156 -2.98 -14.05 -21.84
CA GLN A 156 -4.38 -14.02 -21.45
C GLN A 156 -4.77 -12.59 -21.10
N HIS A 157 -6.04 -12.23 -21.28
CA HIS A 157 -6.61 -11.00 -20.75
C HIS A 157 -7.95 -11.27 -20.09
N PHE A 158 -8.30 -10.41 -19.14
CA PHE A 158 -9.49 -10.48 -18.31
C PHE A 158 -10.17 -9.11 -18.37
N PRO A 159 -11.16 -8.92 -19.26
CA PRO A 159 -11.95 -7.70 -19.27
C PRO A 159 -12.54 -7.46 -17.89
N TYR A 160 -12.48 -6.22 -17.38
CA TYR A 160 -12.86 -5.95 -16.00
C TYR A 160 -14.32 -6.33 -15.69
N HIS A 161 -15.21 -6.24 -16.67
CA HIS A 161 -16.62 -6.62 -16.55
C HIS A 161 -16.87 -8.14 -16.47
N ASP A 162 -15.92 -8.95 -16.90
CA ASP A 162 -15.99 -10.41 -16.83
C ASP A 162 -15.46 -10.97 -15.49
N ILE A 163 -14.77 -10.14 -14.69
CA ILE A 163 -14.23 -10.55 -13.39
C ILE A 163 -15.36 -10.63 -12.36
N LEU A 164 -15.77 -11.86 -12.02
CA LEU A 164 -16.86 -12.13 -11.08
C LEU A 164 -16.47 -11.75 -9.64
N TRP A 165 -15.29 -12.19 -9.24
CA TRP A 165 -14.73 -11.92 -7.93
C TRP A 165 -13.22 -12.10 -7.93
N ALA A 166 -12.56 -11.44 -6.98
CA ALA A 166 -11.17 -11.64 -6.63
C ALA A 166 -11.05 -12.03 -5.15
N ALA A 167 -10.03 -12.79 -4.79
CA ALA A 167 -9.82 -13.26 -3.44
C ALA A 167 -8.35 -13.16 -3.06
N ALA A 168 -8.07 -12.75 -1.82
CA ALA A 168 -6.72 -12.65 -1.29
C ALA A 168 -6.54 -13.65 -0.14
N GLY A 169 -5.37 -14.27 -0.10
CA GLY A 169 -4.83 -15.01 1.04
C GLY A 169 -3.51 -14.38 1.51
N GLU A 170 -2.72 -15.11 2.29
CA GLU A 170 -1.43 -14.62 2.81
C GLU A 170 -0.44 -14.29 1.68
N ASN A 171 -0.24 -15.22 0.74
CA ASN A 171 0.65 -15.05 -0.43
C ASN A 171 -0.03 -15.53 -1.73
N SER A 172 -1.36 -15.46 -1.78
CA SER A 172 -2.13 -15.98 -2.90
C SER A 172 -3.22 -15.03 -3.35
N LEU A 173 -3.43 -14.97 -4.66
CA LEU A 173 -4.49 -14.22 -5.30
C LEU A 173 -5.31 -15.19 -6.15
N GLY A 174 -6.63 -15.18 -5.98
CA GLY A 174 -7.58 -15.91 -6.81
C GLY A 174 -8.41 -14.92 -7.62
N ILE A 175 -8.60 -15.17 -8.91
CA ILE A 175 -9.47 -14.36 -9.78
C ILE A 175 -10.40 -15.29 -10.53
N ALA A 176 -11.71 -15.15 -10.30
CA ALA A 176 -12.72 -15.85 -11.09
C ALA A 176 -13.24 -14.97 -12.21
N VAL A 177 -13.25 -15.53 -13.41
CA VAL A 177 -13.61 -14.84 -14.63
C VAL A 177 -14.72 -15.61 -15.33
N GLU A 178 -15.75 -14.88 -15.77
CA GLU A 178 -16.88 -15.43 -16.50
C GLU A 178 -16.39 -16.21 -17.74
N ASN A 179 -16.93 -17.42 -17.93
CA ASN A 179 -16.57 -18.37 -19.00
C ASN A 179 -15.10 -18.85 -19.06
N CYS A 180 -14.19 -18.32 -18.22
CA CYS A 180 -12.77 -18.72 -18.17
C CYS A 180 -12.42 -19.51 -16.90
N GLY A 181 -13.25 -19.40 -15.85
CA GLY A 181 -13.10 -20.14 -14.61
C GLY A 181 -12.20 -19.42 -13.60
N LEU A 182 -11.57 -20.20 -12.71
CA LEU A 182 -10.72 -19.68 -11.64
C LEU A 182 -9.24 -19.70 -12.06
N TYR A 183 -8.55 -18.58 -11.86
CA TYR A 183 -7.10 -18.46 -11.94
C TYR A 183 -6.52 -18.25 -10.54
N GLU A 184 -5.50 -19.02 -10.19
CA GLU A 184 -4.84 -18.97 -8.89
C GLU A 184 -3.39 -18.55 -9.05
N PHE A 185 -2.95 -17.60 -8.25
CA PHE A 185 -1.63 -17.00 -8.32
C PHE A 185 -0.94 -17.05 -6.95
N ILE A 186 0.39 -17.25 -6.95
CA ILE A 186 1.25 -16.93 -5.79
C ILE A 186 1.87 -15.56 -6.05
N CYS A 187 1.81 -14.68 -5.06
CA CYS A 187 2.38 -13.34 -5.15
C CYS A 187 2.65 -12.77 -3.75
N ASP A 188 3.62 -11.86 -3.67
CA ASP A 188 4.04 -11.25 -2.40
C ASP A 188 3.01 -10.28 -1.82
N GLN A 189 2.21 -9.63 -2.67
CA GLN A 189 1.34 -8.51 -2.27
C GLN A 189 -0.06 -8.62 -2.89
N PRO A 190 -0.83 -9.67 -2.57
CA PRO A 190 -2.15 -9.87 -3.13
C PRO A 190 -3.10 -8.69 -2.84
N LEU A 191 -3.01 -8.09 -1.64
CA LEU A 191 -3.85 -6.94 -1.26
C LEU A 191 -3.52 -5.67 -2.05
N LEU A 192 -2.25 -5.45 -2.44
CA LEU A 192 -1.88 -4.33 -3.29
C LEU A 192 -2.49 -4.50 -4.69
N ILE A 193 -2.48 -5.72 -5.23
CA ILE A 193 -3.11 -6.03 -6.51
C ILE A 193 -4.62 -5.79 -6.43
N ILE A 194 -5.28 -6.22 -5.34
CA ILE A 194 -6.72 -5.94 -5.12
C ILE A 194 -6.99 -4.43 -5.04
N ASP A 195 -6.16 -3.67 -4.32
CA ASP A 195 -6.30 -2.22 -4.21
C ASP A 195 -6.17 -1.54 -5.58
N HIS A 196 -5.23 -2.00 -6.42
CA HIS A 196 -5.13 -1.53 -7.80
C HIS A 196 -6.38 -1.92 -8.61
N MET A 197 -6.87 -3.16 -8.51
CA MET A 197 -8.11 -3.55 -9.19
C MET A 197 -9.30 -2.66 -8.83
N ARG A 198 -9.35 -2.09 -7.61
CA ARG A 198 -10.42 -1.16 -7.20
C ARG A 198 -10.43 0.17 -7.96
N ASN A 199 -9.32 0.56 -8.60
CA ASN A 199 -9.30 1.72 -9.49
C ASN A 199 -10.17 1.52 -10.74
N TYR A 200 -10.44 0.27 -11.12
CA TYR A 200 -11.17 -0.10 -12.33
C TYR A 200 -12.47 -0.85 -12.06
N ILE A 201 -12.54 -1.64 -10.99
CA ILE A 201 -13.68 -2.46 -10.61
C ILE A 201 -14.24 -1.99 -9.27
N ARG A 202 -15.56 -1.76 -9.23
CA ARG A 202 -16.27 -1.59 -7.96
C ARG A 202 -16.48 -2.94 -7.29
N PHE A 203 -15.69 -3.24 -6.26
CA PHE A 203 -15.90 -4.44 -5.45
C PHE A 203 -16.79 -4.14 -4.24
N LYS A 204 -17.66 -5.10 -3.91
CA LYS A 204 -18.27 -5.23 -2.58
C LYS A 204 -17.45 -6.24 -1.79
N ASN A 205 -17.11 -5.88 -0.55
CA ASN A 205 -16.57 -6.85 0.39
C ASN A 205 -17.72 -7.78 0.78
N SER A 206 -17.60 -9.07 0.48
CA SER A 206 -18.62 -10.04 0.88
C SER A 206 -18.03 -11.04 1.87
N PHE A 207 -18.65 -11.11 3.03
CA PHE A 207 -18.54 -12.22 3.96
C PHE A 207 -19.84 -13.00 3.83
N PRO A 208 -19.84 -14.30 3.45
CA PRO A 208 -18.82 -15.30 3.76
C PRO A 208 -18.01 -15.80 2.56
N ALA A 209 -16.89 -16.47 2.85
CA ALA A 209 -16.02 -17.11 1.87
C ALA A 209 -16.82 -18.01 0.91
N VAL A 210 -16.61 -17.83 -0.39
CA VAL A 210 -17.09 -18.79 -1.38
C VAL A 210 -16.42 -20.13 -1.03
N ARG A 211 -17.23 -21.16 -0.71
CA ARG A 211 -16.72 -22.51 -0.43
C ARG A 211 -16.20 -23.11 -1.73
N LEU A 212 -14.97 -22.78 -2.08
CA LEU A 212 -14.27 -23.32 -3.23
C LEU A 212 -13.33 -24.42 -2.75
N SER A 213 -13.33 -25.56 -3.45
CA SER A 213 -12.30 -26.58 -3.27
C SER A 213 -11.00 -26.12 -3.94
N THR A 214 -10.36 -25.11 -3.38
CA THR A 214 -9.11 -24.54 -3.88
C THR A 214 -7.92 -25.12 -3.13
N LYS A 215 -6.79 -25.28 -3.82
CA LYS A 215 -5.53 -25.67 -3.15
C LYS A 215 -5.05 -24.60 -2.18
N ARG A 216 -5.45 -23.34 -2.40
CA ARG A 216 -5.08 -22.18 -1.60
C ARG A 216 -6.21 -21.77 -0.65
N LYS A 217 -5.81 -21.22 0.51
CA LYS A 217 -6.73 -20.66 1.50
C LYS A 217 -6.82 -19.16 1.29
N TYR A 218 -8.00 -18.69 0.90
CA TYR A 218 -8.32 -17.28 0.81
C TYR A 218 -9.04 -16.85 2.08
N ASN A 219 -8.64 -15.72 2.65
CA ASN A 219 -9.26 -15.16 3.86
C ASN A 219 -10.09 -13.91 3.58
N ARG A 220 -10.03 -13.36 2.35
CA ARG A 220 -10.78 -12.18 1.92
C ARG A 220 -11.32 -12.38 0.51
N PHE A 221 -12.58 -12.00 0.29
CA PHE A 221 -13.27 -12.11 -1.00
C PHE A 221 -13.88 -10.76 -1.39
N TYR A 222 -13.73 -10.42 -2.67
CA TYR A 222 -14.12 -9.16 -3.28
C TYR A 222 -14.99 -9.46 -4.49
N HIS A 223 -16.29 -9.26 -4.37
CA HIS A 223 -17.24 -9.56 -5.45
C HIS A 223 -17.54 -8.31 -6.24
N GLN A 224 -17.57 -8.41 -7.56
CA GLN A 224 -17.89 -7.27 -8.39
C GLN A 224 -19.33 -6.80 -8.12
N ALA A 225 -19.50 -5.50 -7.87
CA ALA A 225 -20.80 -4.87 -7.76
C ALA A 225 -21.42 -4.78 -9.15
N ARG A 226 -22.19 -5.80 -9.55
CA ARG A 226 -23.06 -5.68 -10.72
C ARG A 226 -24.19 -4.71 -10.35
N GLU A 227 -24.27 -3.57 -11.03
CA GLU A 227 -25.47 -2.73 -10.96
C GLU A 227 -26.62 -3.57 -11.53
N ILE A 228 -27.53 -3.99 -10.66
CA ILE A 228 -28.78 -4.60 -11.08
C ILE A 228 -29.55 -3.47 -11.75
N ALA A 229 -29.47 -3.37 -13.07
CA ALA A 229 -30.53 -2.74 -13.82
C ALA A 229 -31.78 -3.56 -13.50
N THR A 230 -32.65 -3.02 -12.64
CA THR A 230 -34.00 -3.53 -12.43
C THR A 230 -34.79 -3.30 -13.70
N SER A 231 -34.52 -4.12 -14.72
CA SER A 231 -35.47 -4.41 -15.78
C SER A 231 -36.45 -5.41 -15.17
N GLY A 232 -37.64 -4.90 -14.85
CA GLY A 232 -38.66 -5.65 -14.14
C GLY A 232 -39.09 -6.92 -14.86
N SER A 233 -39.18 -8.00 -14.09
CA SER A 233 -40.34 -8.89 -14.08
C SER A 233 -40.14 -9.92 -12.96
N ASP A 234 -41.15 -9.96 -12.08
CA ASP A 234 -41.59 -11.10 -11.32
C ASP A 234 -40.61 -11.74 -10.31
N LEU A 235 -40.79 -11.40 -9.03
CA LEU A 235 -41.54 -12.27 -8.11
C LEU A 235 -41.82 -11.56 -6.78
N SER A 236 -43.00 -11.85 -6.27
CA SER A 236 -43.82 -11.08 -5.36
C SER A 236 -43.54 -11.27 -3.85
N ASN A 237 -43.86 -10.21 -3.11
CA ASN A 237 -44.41 -10.18 -1.74
C ASN A 237 -43.56 -10.70 -0.55
N SER A 238 -43.04 -9.76 0.25
CA SER A 238 -43.63 -9.47 1.58
C SER A 238 -43.13 -8.13 2.15
N LYS A 239 -43.92 -7.57 3.07
CA LYS A 239 -44.09 -6.14 3.41
C LYS A 239 -42.99 -5.50 4.28
N LYS A 240 -42.71 -4.23 3.93
CA LYS A 240 -42.46 -3.01 4.77
C LYS A 240 -41.51 -3.07 5.99
N LYS A 241 -40.48 -2.21 5.96
CA LYS A 241 -40.46 -0.94 6.74
C LYS A 241 -39.33 0.01 6.30
N ASN A 242 -39.68 1.31 6.24
CA ASN A 242 -38.80 2.46 6.05
C ASN A 242 -37.61 2.49 7.02
N SER A 243 -36.45 2.93 6.55
CA SER A 243 -35.71 4.06 7.16
C SER A 243 -34.45 4.39 6.34
N ASN A 244 -34.34 5.67 5.95
CA ASN A 244 -33.14 6.46 5.64
C ASN A 244 -31.81 5.72 5.49
N GLY A 245 -31.22 5.83 4.29
CA GLY A 245 -29.85 5.43 4.00
C GLY A 245 -28.84 6.22 4.81
N VAL A 246 -28.62 5.78 6.04
CA VAL A 246 -27.42 6.07 6.83
C VAL A 246 -26.34 5.16 6.27
N ARG A 247 -25.42 5.79 5.54
CA ARG A 247 -24.12 5.22 5.16
C ARG A 247 -23.49 4.66 6.44
N THR A 248 -23.39 3.35 6.57
CA THR A 248 -22.81 2.74 7.77
C THR A 248 -21.29 2.90 7.71
N ASP A 249 -20.77 3.72 8.62
CA ASP A 249 -19.34 3.96 8.91
C ASP A 249 -18.56 2.71 9.37
N PHE A 250 -19.07 1.52 9.09
CA PHE A 250 -18.49 0.23 9.46
C PHE A 250 -17.53 -0.30 8.38
N GLU A 251 -17.67 0.11 7.13
CA GLU A 251 -16.91 -0.41 5.98
C GLU A 251 -15.48 0.16 5.87
N GLU A 252 -15.20 1.35 6.42
CA GLU A 252 -13.84 1.93 6.47
C GLU A 252 -12.99 1.43 7.65
N ASN A 253 -13.60 0.81 8.66
CA ASN A 253 -12.90 0.42 9.89
C ASN A 253 -12.19 -0.95 9.82
N ALA A 254 -12.62 -1.86 8.95
CA ALA A 254 -12.04 -3.22 8.90
C ALA A 254 -10.60 -3.26 8.34
N ASP A 255 -10.25 -2.29 7.47
CA ASP A 255 -8.89 -2.16 6.91
C ASP A 255 -7.98 -1.27 7.79
N SER A 256 -8.56 -0.45 8.68
CA SER A 256 -7.84 0.47 9.57
C SER A 256 -7.17 -0.22 10.76
N GLU A 257 -7.65 -1.40 11.17
CA GLU A 257 -7.11 -2.12 12.33
C GLU A 257 -5.76 -2.81 12.07
N TRP A 258 -5.43 -3.13 10.81
CA TRP A 258 -4.17 -3.83 10.48
C TRP A 258 -2.97 -2.92 10.17
N LEU A 259 -3.19 -1.60 10.02
CA LEU A 259 -2.10 -0.62 9.94
C LEU A 259 -1.52 -0.24 11.32
N ARG A 260 -2.12 -0.73 12.41
CA ARG A 260 -1.59 -0.57 13.77
C ARG A 260 -0.73 -1.78 14.13
N LEU A 261 0.58 -1.65 13.94
CA LEU A 261 1.53 -2.58 14.57
C LEU A 261 1.30 -2.55 16.09
N PRO A 262 1.30 -3.70 16.80
CA PRO A 262 1.25 -3.71 18.25
C PRO A 262 2.50 -3.01 18.79
N VAL A 263 2.29 -1.91 19.51
CA VAL A 263 3.35 -1.26 20.30
C VAL A 263 3.73 -2.23 21.42
N PRO A 264 5.01 -2.60 21.58
CA PRO A 264 5.41 -3.44 22.71
C PRO A 264 5.09 -2.71 24.02
N PRO A 265 4.61 -3.42 25.06
CA PRO A 265 4.27 -2.78 26.32
C PRO A 265 5.50 -2.08 26.90
N LYS A 266 5.39 -0.76 27.12
CA LYS A 266 6.37 0.02 27.86
C LYS A 266 6.53 -0.64 29.23
N ALA A 267 7.75 -1.04 29.57
CA ALA A 267 8.11 -1.36 30.94
C ALA A 267 7.75 -0.15 31.82
N LEU A 268 6.78 -0.34 32.71
CA LEU A 268 6.41 0.63 33.74
C LEU A 268 7.61 0.75 34.70
N ASN A 269 8.40 1.82 34.53
CA ASN A 269 9.22 2.34 35.61
C ASN A 269 8.28 2.91 36.67
N GLY A 270 7.88 2.07 37.62
CA GLY A 270 7.21 2.48 38.85
C GLY A 270 8.23 3.12 39.79
N VAL A 271 8.28 4.45 39.77
CA VAL A 271 8.79 5.24 40.90
C VAL A 271 7.66 5.27 41.93
N GLU A 272 7.73 4.45 42.97
CA GLU A 272 6.89 4.61 44.15
C GLU A 272 7.74 5.23 45.28
N HIS A 273 7.41 6.47 45.60
CA HIS A 273 7.91 7.19 46.75
C HIS A 273 6.88 7.05 47.88
N ASN A 274 7.22 6.24 48.88
CA ASN A 274 7.15 6.54 50.32
C ASN A 274 5.78 6.90 50.95
N GLU A 275 5.22 5.98 51.74
CA GLU A 275 4.54 6.32 52.99
C GLU A 275 4.98 5.40 54.14
N ARG A 276 5.52 6.03 55.20
CA ARG A 276 5.82 5.43 56.48
C ARG A 276 4.54 5.31 57.30
N ARG A 277 4.30 4.15 57.92
CA ARG A 277 3.68 4.08 59.25
C ARG A 277 4.37 3.01 60.07
N ILE A 278 4.92 3.48 61.19
CA ILE A 278 5.53 2.74 62.28
C ILE A 278 4.39 2.13 63.10
N ASP A 279 4.51 0.86 63.50
CA ASP A 279 4.11 0.47 64.85
C ASP A 279 4.91 -0.75 65.35
N HIS A 280 5.31 -0.62 66.61
CA HIS A 280 6.13 -1.53 67.40
C HIS A 280 5.31 -2.64 68.05
N SER A 281 5.84 -3.87 68.06
CA SER A 281 5.67 -4.89 69.11
C SER A 281 6.59 -6.06 68.75
N VAL A 282 7.81 -6.20 69.30
CA VAL A 282 8.16 -6.66 70.66
C VAL A 282 7.69 -8.10 70.93
N GLU A 283 8.70 -8.98 70.91
CA GLU A 283 8.93 -10.11 71.84
C GLU A 283 8.48 -11.56 71.56
N VAL A 284 9.52 -12.42 71.66
CA VAL A 284 9.64 -13.66 72.44
C VAL A 284 9.40 -15.01 71.74
N ASN A 285 10.52 -15.74 71.67
CA ASN A 285 10.74 -17.20 71.80
C ASN A 285 9.51 -18.12 71.85
N ASN A 286 9.59 -19.25 71.14
CA ASN A 286 9.88 -20.54 71.81
C ASN A 286 9.97 -21.73 70.83
N HIS A 287 11.00 -22.55 71.12
CA HIS A 287 11.21 -23.97 70.80
C HIS A 287 11.72 -24.35 69.41
#